data_AF-A0A535RNE1-F1
#
_entry.id   AF-A0A535RNE1-F1
#
_cell.length_a   1.000
_cell.length_b   1.000
_cell.length_c   1.000
_cell.angle_alpha   90.00
_cell.angle_beta   90.00
_cell.angle_gamma   90.00
#
_symmetry.space_group_name_H-M   'P 1'
#
loop_
_entity.id
_entity.type
_entity.pdbx_description
1 polymer ?
#
loop_
_entity_poly.entity_id
_entity_poly.type
_entity_poly.pdbx_seq_one_letter_code
_entity_poly.pdbx_strand_id
1 'polypeptide(L)'
;PEWLLLALPNLAENLLSTDSLTYSGVYQYNAAIIPFVMIAAIHGTRRLITCWQGWRGEHSESGSRFPQKSPSMKHPVLSTAATQAKDGVTFLAWRQSIALPLTSMYQHSIITLNARITASISFMKRLLDRVQKSPVSMRVSVYAQARRTSLACVFSRKWHLFSERMEPLARTIPLLRLQWITLVWLIAMAALNLAAIAPILGSFWADHIPGTREQNIQRLLSMIPADASISAGSTLNPHVSEREHLAVFPSLSDSNPDTPDIVQYIIVDLNAVFPEDRVSTDNEINHLLLSGQYKELARAEGVVLLVRNST
;
A
#
# COMPACT_ATOMS: atom_id res chain seq x y z
N PRO A 1 -2.41 18.21 -6.73
CA PRO A 1 -1.43 17.40 -7.49
C PRO A 1 -2.19 16.22 -8.11
N GLU A 2 -2.22 16.15 -9.43
CA GLU A 2 -3.02 15.19 -10.22
C GLU A 2 -2.72 13.73 -9.89
N TRP A 3 -1.51 13.43 -9.44
CA TRP A 3 -1.09 12.09 -9.04
C TRP A 3 -1.85 11.52 -7.84
N LEU A 4 -2.43 12.37 -6.98
CA LEU A 4 -3.31 11.92 -5.90
C LEU A 4 -4.62 11.30 -6.42
N LEU A 5 -5.02 11.58 -7.66
CA LEU A 5 -6.22 10.97 -8.25
C LEU A 5 -6.07 9.45 -8.37
N LEU A 6 -4.85 8.96 -8.56
CA LEU A 6 -4.56 7.53 -8.63
C LEU A 6 -4.67 6.84 -7.26
N ALA A 7 -4.55 7.59 -6.16
CA ALA A 7 -4.79 7.09 -4.81
C ALA A 7 -6.28 7.09 -4.43
N LEU A 8 -7.17 7.72 -5.22
CA LEU A 8 -8.58 7.85 -4.86
C LEU A 8 -9.31 6.52 -4.68
N PRO A 9 -9.11 5.47 -5.50
CA PRO A 9 -9.80 4.20 -5.30
C PRO A 9 -9.48 3.58 -3.93
N ASN A 10 -8.19 3.46 -3.59
CA ASN A 10 -7.76 2.91 -2.29
C ASN A 10 -8.16 3.82 -1.13
N LEU A 11 -8.10 5.15 -1.30
CA LEU A 11 -8.56 6.07 -0.28
C LEU A 11 -10.08 5.96 -0.07
N ALA A 12 -10.85 5.79 -1.14
CA ALA A 12 -12.30 5.60 -1.06
C ALA A 12 -12.66 4.27 -0.41
N GLU A 13 -11.94 3.20 -0.74
CA GLU A 13 -12.07 1.91 -0.06
C GLU A 13 -11.87 2.06 1.45
N ASN A 14 -10.76 2.67 1.87
CA ASN A 14 -10.48 2.87 3.30
C ASN A 14 -11.55 3.74 3.97
N LEU A 15 -12.03 4.82 3.32
CA LEU A 15 -13.02 5.73 3.90
C LEU A 15 -14.45 5.18 3.92
N LEU A 16 -14.80 4.29 2.98
CA LEU A 16 -16.15 3.73 2.86
C LEU A 16 -16.28 2.36 3.53
N SER A 17 -15.15 1.74 3.89
CA SER A 17 -15.12 0.47 4.57
C SER A 17 -15.74 0.56 5.97
N THR A 18 -16.55 -0.43 6.31
CA THR A 18 -17.04 -0.65 7.69
C THR A 18 -16.02 -1.38 8.55
N ASP A 19 -14.92 -1.84 7.95
CA ASP A 19 -13.86 -2.56 8.63
C ASP A 19 -12.79 -1.59 9.15
N SER A 20 -12.66 -1.54 10.48
CA SER A 20 -11.69 -0.71 11.21
C SER A 20 -10.24 -0.98 10.79
N LEU A 21 -9.93 -2.19 10.32
CA LEU A 21 -8.59 -2.57 9.89
C LEU A 21 -8.09 -1.69 8.74
N THR A 22 -8.98 -1.31 7.83
CA THR A 22 -8.63 -0.57 6.60
C THR A 22 -8.40 0.93 6.82
N TYR A 23 -8.95 1.53 7.88
CA TYR A 23 -8.82 2.97 8.14
C TYR A 23 -8.12 3.35 9.46
N SER A 24 -7.83 2.39 10.34
CA SER A 24 -7.18 2.66 11.64
C SER A 24 -5.76 3.25 11.51
N GLY A 25 -5.11 3.11 10.36
CA GLY A 25 -3.74 3.57 10.16
C GLY A 25 -2.66 2.65 10.74
N VAL A 26 -3.05 1.63 11.50
CA VAL A 26 -2.15 0.65 12.11
C VAL A 26 -1.66 -0.37 11.09
N TYR A 27 -2.52 -0.72 10.12
CA TYR A 27 -2.26 -1.77 9.15
C TYR A 27 -1.70 -1.26 7.83
N GLN A 28 -1.12 -2.19 7.06
CA GLN A 28 -0.48 -1.93 5.77
C GLN A 28 -1.42 -1.48 4.65
N TYR A 29 -2.74 -1.45 4.86
CA TYR A 29 -3.71 -1.08 3.82
C TYR A 29 -3.50 0.34 3.26
N ASN A 30 -2.93 1.24 4.06
CA ASN A 30 -2.57 2.59 3.59
C ASN A 30 -1.28 2.64 2.75
N ALA A 31 -0.48 1.57 2.71
CA ALA A 31 0.82 1.55 2.03
C ALA A 31 0.68 1.82 0.51
N ALA A 32 -0.43 1.40 -0.09
CA ALA A 32 -0.70 1.61 -1.51
C ALA A 32 -0.91 3.08 -1.90
N ILE A 33 -1.17 3.97 -0.93
CA ILE A 33 -1.36 5.42 -1.15
C ILE A 33 -0.01 6.15 -1.20
N ILE A 34 1.00 5.64 -0.48
CA ILE A 34 2.31 6.26 -0.30
C ILE A 34 3.00 6.69 -1.61
N PRO A 35 3.16 5.85 -2.65
CA PRO A 35 3.89 6.24 -3.86
C PRO A 35 3.23 7.43 -4.57
N PHE A 36 1.90 7.48 -4.58
CA PHE A 36 1.14 8.56 -5.21
C PHE A 36 1.26 9.86 -4.42
N VAL A 37 1.26 9.79 -3.09
CA VAL A 37 1.54 10.94 -2.21
C VAL A 37 2.96 11.46 -2.44
N MET A 38 3.94 10.58 -2.56
CA MET A 38 5.34 10.95 -2.84
C MET A 38 5.49 11.66 -4.19
N ILE A 39 4.93 11.11 -5.27
CA ILE A 39 4.98 11.76 -6.59
C ILE A 39 4.21 13.10 -6.55
N ALA A 40 3.06 13.14 -5.90
CA ALA A 40 2.29 14.35 -5.70
C ALA A 40 3.08 15.43 -4.94
N ALA A 41 3.86 15.05 -3.92
CA ALA A 41 4.71 15.95 -3.16
C ALA A 41 5.86 16.50 -4.02
N ILE A 42 6.51 15.67 -4.84
CA ILE A 42 7.58 16.10 -5.77
C ILE A 42 7.03 17.14 -6.76
N HIS A 43 5.92 16.82 -7.43
CA HIS A 43 5.30 17.73 -8.40
C HIS A 43 4.73 18.99 -7.72
N GLY A 44 4.15 18.85 -6.52
CA GLY A 44 3.66 19.96 -5.71
C GLY A 44 4.78 20.91 -5.30
N THR A 45 5.92 20.38 -4.86
CA THR A 45 7.11 21.15 -4.48
C THR A 45 7.67 21.91 -5.69
N ARG A 46 7.75 21.28 -6.86
CA ARG A 46 8.16 21.97 -8.10
C ARG A 46 7.25 23.16 -8.42
N ARG A 47 5.93 22.98 -8.33
CA ARG A 47 4.96 24.07 -8.55
C ARG A 47 5.13 25.18 -7.52
N LEU A 48 5.29 24.84 -6.25
CA LEU A 48 5.54 25.79 -5.18
C LEU A 48 6.79 26.63 -5.46
N ILE A 49 7.90 26.00 -5.83
CA ILE A 49 9.16 26.69 -6.18
C ILE A 49 8.95 27.64 -7.35
N THR A 50 8.21 27.21 -8.38
CA THR A 50 7.92 28.04 -9.57
C THR A 50 7.08 29.26 -9.19
N CYS A 51 6.03 29.07 -8.38
CA CYS A 51 5.22 30.17 -7.85
C CYS A 51 6.06 31.12 -6.98
N TRP A 52 6.93 30.57 -6.14
CA TRP A 52 7.81 31.34 -5.26
C TRP A 52 8.77 32.23 -6.04
N GLN A 53 9.37 31.70 -7.11
CA GLN A 53 10.20 32.48 -8.04
C GLN A 53 9.39 33.56 -8.75
N GLY A 54 8.16 33.23 -9.18
CA GLY A 54 7.22 34.19 -9.77
C GLY A 54 6.92 35.37 -8.84
N TRP A 55 6.63 35.12 -7.56
CA TRP A 55 6.41 36.17 -6.56
C TRP A 55 7.64 37.04 -6.30
N ARG A 56 8.86 36.55 -6.57
CA ARG A 56 10.08 37.36 -6.50
C ARG A 56 10.36 38.18 -7.75
N GLY A 57 9.59 37.98 -8.84
CA GLY A 57 9.92 38.56 -10.15
C GLY A 57 11.14 37.90 -10.80
N GLU A 58 11.59 36.75 -10.29
CA GLU A 58 12.66 35.95 -10.89
C GLU A 58 12.07 35.09 -12.01
N HIS A 59 11.63 35.74 -13.09
CA HIS A 59 11.28 35.03 -14.30
C HIS A 59 12.57 34.46 -14.88
N SER A 60 12.71 33.14 -14.76
CA SER A 60 13.69 32.40 -15.56
C SER A 60 13.39 32.65 -17.03
N GLU A 61 14.30 33.30 -17.75
CA GLU A 61 14.43 33.11 -19.20
C GLU A 61 14.72 31.62 -19.45
N SER A 62 13.69 30.79 -19.43
CA SER A 62 13.79 29.36 -19.69
C SER A 62 12.77 28.98 -20.74
N GLY A 63 12.94 29.60 -21.91
CA GLY A 63 12.35 29.19 -23.18
C GLY A 63 13.29 28.36 -24.06
N SER A 64 14.49 28.00 -23.60
CA SER A 64 15.51 27.37 -24.46
C SER A 64 16.39 26.32 -23.77
N ARG A 65 15.80 25.46 -22.94
CA ARG A 65 16.51 24.27 -22.40
C ARG A 65 15.84 22.94 -22.73
N PHE A 66 15.28 22.84 -23.93
CA PHE A 66 15.25 21.57 -24.67
C PHE A 66 16.32 21.66 -25.75
N PRO A 67 17.27 20.70 -25.84
CA PRO A 67 18.12 20.63 -27.01
C PRO A 67 17.22 20.45 -28.23
N GLN A 68 17.31 21.45 -29.11
CA GLN A 68 16.76 21.44 -30.45
C GLN A 68 17.24 20.16 -31.14
N LYS A 69 16.28 19.30 -31.49
CA LYS A 69 16.32 18.26 -32.55
C LYS A 69 17.75 17.87 -32.98
N SER A 70 18.30 16.82 -32.39
CA SER A 70 19.55 16.21 -32.88
C SER A 70 19.42 15.85 -34.37
N PRO A 71 20.44 16.13 -35.19
CA PRO A 71 20.42 15.75 -36.60
C PRO A 71 20.49 14.23 -36.73
N SER A 72 19.76 13.72 -37.72
CA SER A 72 19.70 12.30 -38.11
C SER A 72 21.09 11.69 -38.27
N MET A 73 21.47 10.81 -37.35
CA MET A 73 22.65 9.96 -37.47
C MET A 73 22.24 8.63 -38.10
N LYS A 74 22.65 8.41 -39.34
CA LYS A 74 22.53 7.13 -40.06
C LYS A 74 23.47 6.12 -39.40
N HIS A 75 22.94 5.01 -38.89
CA HIS A 75 23.78 3.88 -38.51
C HIS A 75 24.15 3.05 -39.75
N PRO A 76 25.43 2.69 -39.95
CA PRO A 76 25.85 1.74 -40.97
C PRO A 76 25.56 0.32 -40.50
N VAL A 77 24.89 -0.48 -41.32
CA VAL A 77 24.72 -1.92 -41.09
C VAL A 77 25.93 -2.64 -41.66
N LEU A 78 26.68 -3.30 -40.77
CA LEU A 78 27.81 -4.15 -41.06
C LEU A 78 27.33 -5.44 -41.75
N SER A 79 27.87 -5.75 -42.93
CA SER A 79 27.70 -7.05 -43.58
C SER A 79 28.55 -8.10 -42.88
N THR A 80 27.96 -9.23 -42.51
CA THR A 80 28.68 -10.47 -42.25
C THR A 80 27.97 -11.61 -42.96
N ALA A 81 28.67 -12.15 -43.96
CA ALA A 81 28.35 -13.39 -44.65
C ALA A 81 28.38 -14.55 -43.64
N ALA A 82 27.43 -15.47 -43.74
CA ALA A 82 27.46 -16.73 -43.02
C ALA A 82 27.36 -17.90 -44.02
N THR A 83 28.42 -18.68 -43.99
CA THR A 83 28.76 -19.87 -44.77
C THR A 83 27.74 -20.99 -44.57
N GLN A 84 27.51 -21.76 -45.65
CA GLN A 84 26.75 -23.01 -45.63
C GLN A 84 27.30 -24.00 -44.58
N ALA A 85 26.40 -24.59 -43.78
CA ALA A 85 26.58 -25.91 -43.19
C ALA A 85 25.26 -26.67 -43.26
N LYS A 86 25.33 -27.83 -43.91
CA LYS A 86 24.29 -28.86 -44.03
C LYS A 86 23.97 -29.42 -42.63
N ASP A 87 22.72 -29.83 -42.45
CA ASP A 87 22.16 -30.73 -41.42
C ASP A 87 21.00 -30.08 -40.65
N GLY A 88 19.84 -29.99 -41.31
CA GLY A 88 18.62 -29.46 -40.68
C GLY A 88 17.31 -29.75 -41.42
N VAL A 89 17.33 -30.68 -42.39
CA VAL A 89 16.18 -30.90 -43.29
C VAL A 89 15.02 -31.63 -42.59
N THR A 90 15.26 -32.35 -41.50
CA THR A 90 14.21 -33.09 -40.77
C THR A 90 13.54 -32.30 -39.64
N PHE A 91 14.12 -31.20 -39.14
CA PHE A 91 13.53 -30.41 -38.04
C PHE A 91 12.64 -29.25 -38.53
N LEU A 92 12.82 -28.80 -39.78
CA LEU A 92 12.10 -27.65 -40.35
C LEU A 92 10.71 -28.00 -40.92
N ALA A 93 10.50 -29.24 -41.38
CA ALA A 93 9.22 -29.65 -41.98
C ALA A 93 8.08 -29.73 -40.93
N TRP A 94 8.38 -30.20 -39.71
CA TRP A 94 7.36 -30.34 -38.66
C TRP A 94 6.90 -28.99 -38.10
N ARG A 95 7.79 -27.98 -38.06
CA ARG A 95 7.46 -26.61 -37.63
C ARG A 95 6.57 -25.87 -38.63
N GLN A 96 6.67 -26.16 -39.93
CA GLN A 96 5.88 -25.49 -40.97
C GLN A 96 4.43 -26.01 -41.06
N SER A 97 4.19 -27.30 -40.78
CA SER A 97 2.85 -27.90 -40.85
C SER A 97 1.90 -27.51 -39.69
N ILE A 98 2.43 -27.08 -38.54
CA ILE A 98 1.61 -26.62 -37.39
C ILE A 98 1.49 -25.08 -37.36
N ALA A 99 2.48 -24.34 -37.90
CA ALA A 99 2.50 -22.88 -37.80
C ALA A 99 1.52 -22.16 -38.75
N LEU A 100 1.30 -22.69 -39.97
CA LEU A 100 0.49 -22.01 -40.99
C LEU A 100 -1.01 -21.89 -40.65
N PRO A 101 -1.70 -22.94 -40.13
CA PRO A 101 -3.11 -22.83 -39.76
C PRO A 101 -3.34 -21.93 -38.54
N LEU A 102 -2.41 -21.94 -37.58
CA LEU A 102 -2.49 -21.13 -36.36
C LEU A 102 -2.31 -19.65 -36.68
N THR A 103 -1.39 -19.27 -37.57
CA THR A 103 -1.21 -17.86 -37.95
C THR A 103 -2.40 -17.25 -38.69
N SER A 104 -3.09 -18.02 -39.55
CA SER A 104 -4.27 -17.53 -40.26
C SER A 104 -5.49 -17.41 -39.34
N MET A 105 -5.68 -18.37 -38.42
CA MET A 105 -6.70 -18.28 -37.37
C MET A 105 -6.45 -17.12 -36.41
N TYR A 106 -5.19 -16.85 -36.05
CA TYR A 106 -4.81 -15.72 -35.19
C TYR A 106 -4.97 -14.35 -35.89
N GLN A 107 -4.66 -14.27 -37.18
CA GLN A 107 -4.88 -13.03 -37.94
C GLN A 107 -6.38 -12.75 -38.15
N HIS A 108 -7.18 -13.77 -38.45
CA HIS A 108 -8.62 -13.60 -38.63
C HIS A 108 -9.34 -13.27 -37.31
N SER A 109 -8.87 -13.81 -36.18
CA SER A 109 -9.39 -13.47 -34.85
C SER A 109 -9.01 -12.04 -34.44
N ILE A 110 -7.79 -11.59 -34.70
CA ILE A 110 -7.37 -10.21 -34.43
C ILE A 110 -8.13 -9.20 -35.30
N ILE A 111 -8.35 -9.48 -36.59
CA ILE A 111 -9.10 -8.57 -37.48
C ILE A 111 -10.56 -8.46 -37.03
N THR A 112 -11.20 -9.58 -36.68
CA THR A 112 -12.61 -9.55 -36.21
C THR A 112 -12.75 -8.93 -34.82
N LEU A 113 -11.78 -9.15 -33.92
CA LEU A 113 -11.74 -8.51 -32.61
C LEU A 113 -11.51 -6.99 -32.74
N ASN A 114 -10.54 -6.56 -33.55
CA ASN A 114 -10.30 -5.13 -33.80
C ASN A 114 -11.48 -4.46 -34.50
N ALA A 115 -12.16 -5.14 -35.43
CA ALA A 115 -13.37 -4.63 -36.05
C ALA A 115 -14.51 -4.47 -35.03
N ARG A 116 -14.69 -5.44 -34.12
CA ARG A 116 -15.68 -5.36 -33.04
C ARG A 116 -15.36 -4.26 -32.03
N ILE A 117 -14.10 -4.12 -31.63
CA ILE A 117 -13.64 -3.05 -30.75
C ILE A 117 -13.86 -1.68 -31.42
N THR A 118 -13.49 -1.54 -32.69
CA THR A 118 -13.67 -0.29 -33.44
C THR A 118 -15.16 0.03 -33.62
N ALA A 119 -15.99 -0.96 -33.92
CA ALA A 119 -17.43 -0.80 -34.01
C ALA A 119 -18.04 -0.37 -32.67
N SER A 120 -17.65 -1.00 -31.56
CA SER A 120 -18.08 -0.63 -30.21
C SER A 120 -17.62 0.77 -29.81
N ILE A 121 -16.37 1.16 -30.11
CA ILE A 121 -15.88 2.53 -29.89
C ILE A 121 -16.70 3.52 -30.73
N SER A 122 -17.01 3.19 -32.00
CA SER A 122 -17.81 4.05 -32.87
C SER A 122 -19.27 4.19 -32.40
N PHE A 123 -19.82 3.13 -31.81
CA PHE A 123 -21.16 3.10 -31.24
C PHE A 123 -21.21 3.92 -29.95
N MET A 124 -20.24 3.74 -29.05
CA MET A 124 -20.06 4.54 -27.84
C MET A 124 -19.88 6.03 -28.17
N LYS A 125 -19.08 6.37 -29.18
CA LYS A 125 -18.93 7.76 -29.66
C LYS A 125 -20.25 8.32 -30.16
N ARG A 126 -21.04 7.55 -30.93
CA ARG A 126 -22.35 7.98 -31.43
C ARG A 126 -23.37 8.16 -30.31
N LEU A 127 -23.36 7.29 -29.29
CA LEU A 127 -24.19 7.45 -28.11
C LEU A 127 -23.79 8.70 -27.31
N LEU A 128 -22.49 8.91 -27.09
CA LEU A 128 -21.99 10.10 -26.41
C LEU A 128 -22.39 11.38 -27.16
N ASP A 129 -22.24 11.39 -28.49
CA ASP A 129 -22.60 12.53 -29.33
C ASP A 129 -24.12 12.79 -29.34
N ARG A 130 -24.94 11.72 -29.32
CA ARG A 130 -26.41 11.81 -29.22
C ARG A 130 -26.87 12.29 -27.84
N VAL A 131 -26.20 11.84 -26.77
CA VAL A 131 -26.43 12.30 -25.40
C VAL A 131 -26.04 13.76 -25.27
N GLN A 132 -24.87 14.16 -25.79
CA GLN A 132 -24.34 15.53 -25.73
C GLN A 132 -25.12 16.54 -26.59
N LYS A 133 -25.79 16.07 -27.65
CA LYS A 133 -26.71 16.88 -28.48
C LYS A 133 -28.14 16.94 -27.92
N SER A 134 -28.45 16.23 -26.83
CA SER A 134 -29.78 16.32 -26.21
C SER A 134 -29.95 17.69 -25.51
N PRO A 135 -31.14 18.31 -25.61
CA PRO A 135 -31.38 19.65 -25.05
C PRO A 135 -31.22 19.70 -23.52
N VAL A 136 -31.45 18.59 -22.83
CA VAL A 136 -31.25 18.45 -21.38
C VAL A 136 -29.76 18.44 -21.03
N SER A 137 -28.94 17.65 -21.74
CA SER A 137 -27.48 17.64 -21.52
C SER A 137 -26.84 18.99 -21.84
N MET A 138 -27.34 19.70 -22.86
CA MET A 138 -26.83 21.00 -23.26
C MET A 138 -27.08 22.02 -22.15
N ARG A 139 -28.28 22.06 -21.57
CA ARG A 139 -28.59 22.91 -20.39
C ARG A 139 -27.72 22.55 -19.19
N VAL A 140 -27.59 21.26 -18.85
CA VAL A 140 -26.74 20.81 -17.74
C VAL A 140 -25.27 21.16 -17.97
N SER A 141 -24.77 21.04 -19.20
CA SER A 141 -23.41 21.42 -19.57
C SER A 141 -23.17 22.92 -19.48
N VAL A 142 -24.15 23.76 -19.85
CA VAL A 142 -24.07 25.22 -19.72
C VAL A 142 -24.05 25.62 -18.25
N TYR A 143 -24.91 25.02 -17.40
CA TYR A 143 -24.88 25.26 -15.95
C TYR A 143 -23.59 24.75 -15.32
N ALA A 144 -23.12 23.56 -15.68
CA ALA A 144 -21.87 23.00 -15.20
C ALA A 144 -20.67 23.83 -15.64
N GLN A 145 -20.68 24.32 -16.88
CA GLN A 145 -19.63 25.19 -17.43
C GLN A 145 -19.66 26.55 -16.76
N ALA A 146 -20.83 27.18 -16.60
CA ALA A 146 -20.99 28.45 -15.88
C ALA A 146 -20.57 28.34 -14.41
N ARG A 147 -20.86 27.20 -13.76
CA ARG A 147 -20.42 26.92 -12.39
C ARG A 147 -18.91 26.68 -12.32
N ARG A 148 -18.33 25.97 -13.30
CA ARG A 148 -16.87 25.81 -13.42
C ARG A 148 -16.15 27.14 -13.65
N THR A 149 -16.66 28.01 -14.54
CA THR A 149 -16.08 29.32 -14.80
C THR A 149 -16.24 30.26 -13.60
N SER A 150 -17.37 30.20 -12.90
CA SER A 150 -17.57 30.93 -11.64
C SER A 150 -16.60 30.48 -10.55
N LEU A 151 -16.46 29.17 -10.33
CA LEU A 151 -15.49 28.61 -9.38
C LEU A 151 -14.05 28.93 -9.78
N ALA A 152 -13.70 28.85 -11.06
CA ALA A 152 -12.39 29.22 -11.57
C ALA A 152 -12.10 30.72 -11.37
N CYS A 153 -13.10 31.59 -11.56
CA CYS A 153 -12.98 33.02 -11.32
C CYS A 153 -12.81 33.33 -9.82
N VAL A 154 -13.62 32.73 -8.96
CA VAL A 154 -13.49 32.86 -7.49
C VAL A 154 -12.14 32.34 -7.02
N PHE A 155 -11.70 31.18 -7.51
CA PHE A 155 -10.39 30.62 -7.20
C PHE A 155 -9.27 31.54 -7.68
N SER A 156 -9.36 32.05 -8.91
CA SER A 156 -8.39 33.01 -9.47
C SER A 156 -8.31 34.28 -8.62
N ARG A 157 -9.45 34.85 -8.20
CA ARG A 157 -9.48 36.02 -7.34
C ARG A 157 -8.88 35.75 -5.96
N LYS A 158 -9.23 34.61 -5.34
CA LYS A 158 -8.63 34.20 -4.05
C LYS A 158 -7.14 33.94 -4.18
N TRP A 159 -6.71 33.34 -5.28
CA TRP A 159 -5.30 33.10 -5.58
C TRP A 159 -4.54 34.41 -5.77
N HIS A 160 -5.12 35.40 -6.45
CA HIS A 160 -4.54 36.73 -6.59
C HIS A 160 -4.32 37.40 -5.23
N LEU A 161 -5.35 37.45 -4.39
CA LEU A 161 -5.26 38.02 -3.04
C LEU A 161 -4.23 37.28 -2.17
N PHE A 162 -4.15 35.96 -2.29
CA PHE A 162 -3.13 35.17 -1.62
C PHE A 162 -1.72 35.50 -2.14
N SER A 163 -1.57 35.59 -3.47
CA SER A 163 -0.32 35.95 -4.15
C SER A 163 0.21 37.31 -3.68
N GLU A 164 -0.64 38.34 -3.62
CA GLU A 164 -0.28 39.67 -3.12
C GLU A 164 0.21 39.63 -1.66
N ARG A 165 -0.36 38.75 -0.83
CA ARG A 165 0.08 38.57 0.57
C ARG A 165 1.41 37.82 0.67
N MET A 166 1.67 36.89 -0.25
CA MET A 166 2.88 36.08 -0.26
C MET A 166 4.08 36.81 -0.88
N GLU A 167 3.84 37.77 -1.77
CA GLU A 167 4.88 38.56 -2.44
C GLU A 167 5.90 39.22 -1.48
N PRO A 168 5.51 39.96 -0.42
CA PRO A 168 6.48 40.56 0.50
C PRO A 168 7.32 39.50 1.24
N LEU A 169 6.72 38.37 1.61
CA LEU A 169 7.43 37.27 2.26
C LEU A 169 8.39 36.58 1.27
N ALA A 170 7.95 36.37 0.03
CA ALA A 170 8.77 35.74 -1.00
C ALA A 170 10.00 36.59 -1.30
N ARG A 171 9.86 37.92 -1.38
CA ARG A 171 10.97 38.84 -1.62
C ARG A 171 12.01 38.87 -0.50
N THR A 172 11.63 38.56 0.75
CA THR A 172 12.59 38.54 1.88
C THR A 172 13.39 37.24 1.98
N ILE A 173 12.85 36.13 1.47
CA ILE A 173 13.47 34.79 1.59
C ILE A 173 13.91 34.28 0.22
N PRO A 174 15.23 34.27 -0.09
CA PRO A 174 15.75 33.70 -1.33
C PRO A 174 15.54 32.19 -1.39
N LEU A 175 15.50 31.62 -2.61
CA LEU A 175 15.16 30.21 -2.81
C LEU A 175 16.13 29.27 -2.08
N LEU A 176 17.42 29.60 -2.08
CA LEU A 176 18.43 28.82 -1.38
C LEU A 176 18.17 28.76 0.14
N ARG A 177 17.78 29.89 0.76
CA ARG A 177 17.42 29.91 2.19
C ARG A 177 16.15 29.10 2.44
N LEU A 178 15.15 29.22 1.58
CA LEU A 178 13.92 28.42 1.70
C LEU A 178 14.23 26.92 1.63
N GLN A 179 15.09 26.49 0.69
CA GLN A 179 15.52 25.10 0.57
C GLN A 179 16.21 24.60 1.85
N TRP A 180 17.15 25.37 2.40
CA TRP A 180 17.80 25.02 3.67
C TRP A 180 16.83 24.98 4.85
N ILE A 181 15.91 25.95 4.96
CA ILE A 181 14.88 25.94 6.01
C ILE A 181 14.04 24.66 5.89
N THR A 182 13.60 24.31 4.68
CA THR A 182 12.82 23.08 4.47
C THR A 182 13.62 21.82 4.76
N LEU A 183 14.90 21.77 4.40
CA LEU A 183 15.78 20.63 4.66
C LEU A 183 16.01 20.44 6.16
N VAL A 184 16.34 21.51 6.87
CA VAL A 184 16.53 21.49 8.34
C VAL A 184 15.24 21.05 9.02
N TRP A 185 14.09 21.57 8.57
CA TRP A 185 12.79 21.14 9.10
C TRP A 185 12.52 19.65 8.85
N LEU A 186 12.80 19.13 7.65
CA LEU A 186 12.66 17.71 7.34
C LEU A 186 13.57 16.83 8.18
N ILE A 187 14.84 17.21 8.34
CA ILE A 187 15.80 16.49 9.19
C ILE A 187 15.33 16.52 10.65
N ALA A 188 14.89 17.68 11.15
CA ALA A 188 14.36 17.80 12.51
C ALA A 188 13.13 16.93 12.73
N MET A 189 12.20 16.89 11.77
CA MET A 189 11.00 16.04 11.84
C MET A 189 11.35 14.56 11.75
N ALA A 190 12.30 14.17 10.90
CA ALA A 190 12.79 12.79 10.82
C ALA A 190 13.48 12.37 12.12
N ALA A 191 14.32 13.23 12.71
CA ALA A 191 14.96 12.98 13.99
C ALA A 191 13.95 12.89 15.14
N LEU A 192 12.95 13.79 15.17
CA LEU A 192 11.87 13.74 16.15
C LEU A 192 11.06 12.44 16.04
N ASN A 193 10.72 12.03 14.81
CA ASN A 193 10.02 10.78 14.56
C ASN A 193 10.85 9.57 15.01
N LEU A 194 12.15 9.55 14.66
CA LEU A 194 13.07 8.49 15.08
C LEU A 194 13.22 8.43 16.60
N ALA A 195 13.32 9.58 17.28
CA ALA A 195 13.38 9.64 18.74
C ALA A 195 12.08 9.14 19.39
N ALA A 196 10.93 9.45 18.79
CA ALA A 196 9.64 8.96 19.28
C ALA A 196 9.48 7.44 19.12
N ILE A 197 10.00 6.85 18.04
CA ILE A 197 9.93 5.40 17.78
C ILE A 197 11.15 4.61 18.33
N ALA A 198 12.17 5.29 18.83
CA ALA A 198 13.40 4.67 19.34
C ALA A 198 13.17 3.54 20.36
N PRO A 199 12.24 3.66 21.34
CA PRO A 199 11.99 2.57 22.28
C PRO A 199 11.48 1.29 21.61
N ILE A 200 10.65 1.43 20.57
CA ILE A 200 10.11 0.31 19.80
C ILE A 200 11.21 -0.31 18.92
N LEU A 201 12.04 0.53 18.28
CA LEU A 201 13.19 0.06 17.50
C LEU A 201 14.23 -0.67 18.35
N GLY A 202 14.37 -0.28 19.62
CA GLY A 202 15.23 -0.91 20.62
C GLY A 202 15.12 -2.43 20.64
N SER A 203 13.88 -2.95 20.65
CA SER A 203 13.62 -4.39 20.74
C SER A 203 13.98 -5.21 19.49
N PHE A 204 14.25 -4.55 18.36
CA PHE A 204 14.64 -5.22 17.12
C PHE A 204 16.15 -5.36 16.96
N TRP A 205 16.94 -4.73 17.81
CA TRP A 205 18.39 -4.84 17.74
C TRP A 205 18.89 -6.17 18.32
N ALA A 206 19.97 -6.69 17.76
CA ALA A 206 20.53 -7.99 18.14
C ALA A 206 21.09 -8.02 19.57
N ASP A 207 21.44 -6.87 20.13
CA ASP A 207 21.93 -6.67 21.49
C ASP A 207 20.83 -6.28 22.48
N HIS A 208 19.56 -6.37 22.08
CA HIS A 208 18.42 -6.14 22.98
C HIS A 208 18.48 -7.08 24.18
N ILE A 209 18.51 -6.49 25.38
CA ILE A 209 18.46 -7.23 26.63
C ILE A 209 17.00 -7.32 27.07
N PRO A 210 16.48 -8.52 27.33
CA PRO A 210 15.08 -8.67 27.70
C PRO A 210 14.69 -7.82 28.90
N GLY A 211 13.67 -6.98 28.71
CA GLY A 211 13.10 -6.16 29.77
C GLY A 211 12.38 -6.99 30.83
N THR A 212 11.92 -6.35 31.91
CA THR A 212 11.18 -7.02 33.00
C THR A 212 9.96 -7.79 32.51
N ARG A 213 9.20 -7.20 31.57
CA ARG A 213 8.04 -7.84 30.95
C ARG A 213 8.41 -9.11 30.19
N GLU A 214 9.43 -9.05 29.35
CA GLU A 214 9.89 -10.21 28.56
C GLU A 214 10.41 -11.34 29.46
N GLN A 215 11.15 -10.99 30.53
CA GLN A 215 11.60 -11.97 31.52
C GLN A 215 10.43 -12.65 32.25
N ASN A 216 9.36 -11.90 32.57
CA ASN A 216 8.16 -12.47 33.18
C ASN A 216 7.42 -13.40 32.21
N ILE A 217 7.33 -13.04 30.93
CA ILE A 217 6.74 -13.90 29.89
C ILE A 217 7.57 -15.19 29.75
N GLN A 218 8.90 -15.08 29.70
CA GLN A 218 9.79 -16.24 29.64
C GLN A 218 9.63 -17.14 30.87
N ARG A 219 9.40 -16.55 32.05
CA ARG A 219 9.10 -17.32 33.27
C ARG A 219 7.79 -18.09 33.14
N LEU A 220 6.73 -17.49 32.61
CA LEU A 220 5.47 -18.20 32.36
C LEU A 220 5.66 -19.34 31.36
N LEU A 221 6.38 -19.10 30.26
CA LEU A 221 6.70 -20.14 29.27
C LEU A 221 7.48 -21.30 29.87
N SER A 222 8.41 -21.03 30.79
CA SER A 222 9.19 -22.08 31.49
C SER A 222 8.37 -22.97 32.43
N MET A 223 7.15 -22.57 32.79
CA MET A 223 6.24 -23.39 33.60
C MET A 223 5.56 -24.50 32.76
N ILE A 224 5.62 -24.40 31.43
CA ILE A 224 4.92 -25.31 30.52
C ILE A 224 5.88 -26.43 30.10
N PRO A 225 5.57 -27.72 30.37
CA PRO A 225 6.41 -28.85 29.95
C PRO A 225 6.65 -28.85 28.44
N ALA A 226 7.83 -29.25 27.97
CA ALA A 226 8.22 -29.14 26.55
C ALA A 226 7.36 -29.99 25.59
N ASP A 227 6.84 -31.11 26.09
CA ASP A 227 6.01 -32.09 25.37
C ASP A 227 4.50 -31.82 25.49
N ALA A 228 4.09 -30.85 26.32
CA ALA A 228 2.68 -30.56 26.53
C ALA A 228 2.03 -29.87 25.31
N SER A 229 0.78 -30.24 25.02
CA SER A 229 -0.02 -29.57 24.00
C SER A 229 -0.45 -28.17 24.48
N ILE A 230 -0.30 -27.16 23.61
CA ILE A 230 -0.54 -25.77 23.97
C ILE A 230 -1.37 -25.04 22.91
N SER A 231 -2.30 -24.20 23.36
CA SER A 231 -2.90 -23.16 22.54
C SER A 231 -2.31 -21.80 22.90
N ALA A 232 -1.66 -21.15 21.95
CA ALA A 232 -0.98 -19.88 22.18
C ALA A 232 -1.60 -18.75 21.37
N GLY A 233 -1.69 -17.56 21.96
CA GLY A 233 -2.04 -16.32 21.26
C GLY A 233 -1.02 -16.00 20.15
N SER A 234 -1.43 -15.25 19.13
CA SER A 234 -0.65 -15.00 17.90
C SER A 234 0.76 -14.45 18.15
N THR A 235 0.94 -13.61 19.18
CA THR A 235 2.26 -13.05 19.53
C THR A 235 3.17 -14.00 20.30
N LEU A 236 2.59 -14.99 21.00
CA LEU A 236 3.34 -15.98 21.76
C LEU A 236 3.58 -17.28 21.00
N ASN A 237 2.76 -17.55 19.97
CA ASN A 237 2.84 -18.76 19.17
C ASN A 237 4.24 -19.03 18.58
N PRO A 238 4.97 -18.03 18.02
CA PRO A 238 6.33 -18.25 17.53
C PRO A 238 7.31 -18.75 18.61
N HIS A 239 7.11 -18.37 19.88
CA HIS A 239 7.97 -18.76 21.00
C HIS A 239 7.76 -20.21 21.45
N VAL A 240 6.68 -20.86 21.01
CA VAL A 240 6.36 -22.25 21.35
C VAL A 240 6.22 -23.12 20.10
N SER A 241 6.72 -22.62 18.96
CA SER A 241 6.62 -23.26 17.64
C SER A 241 7.39 -24.57 17.50
N GLU A 242 8.33 -24.84 18.42
CA GLU A 242 9.09 -26.09 18.49
C GLU A 242 8.28 -27.28 19.06
N ARG A 243 7.05 -27.04 19.55
CA ARG A 243 6.20 -28.09 20.11
C ARG A 243 5.49 -28.87 19.02
N GLU A 244 5.36 -30.17 19.23
CA GLU A 244 4.65 -31.08 18.31
C GLU A 244 3.15 -30.77 18.23
N HIS A 245 2.51 -30.48 19.37
CA HIS A 245 1.08 -30.19 19.47
C HIS A 245 0.82 -28.72 19.82
N LEU A 246 0.68 -27.89 18.78
CA LEU A 246 0.47 -26.44 18.90
C LEU A 246 -0.80 -26.00 18.17
N ALA A 247 -1.64 -25.26 18.89
CA ALA A 247 -2.82 -24.60 18.36
C ALA A 247 -2.70 -23.07 18.47
N VAL A 248 -3.47 -22.36 17.63
CA VAL A 248 -3.63 -20.90 17.73
C VAL A 248 -4.91 -20.61 18.50
N PHE A 249 -4.79 -19.87 19.61
CA PHE A 249 -5.95 -19.46 20.39
C PHE A 249 -6.92 -18.63 19.54
N PRO A 250 -8.25 -18.86 19.58
CA PRO A 250 -9.02 -19.63 20.57
C PRO A 250 -9.20 -21.13 20.28
N SER A 251 -8.51 -21.72 19.30
CA SER A 251 -8.61 -23.16 19.06
C SER A 251 -8.06 -23.95 20.25
N LEU A 252 -8.83 -24.93 20.72
CA LEU A 252 -8.49 -25.82 21.85
C LEU A 252 -8.01 -27.20 21.40
N SER A 253 -7.91 -27.42 20.10
CA SER A 253 -7.44 -28.68 19.52
C SER A 253 -6.34 -28.36 18.51
N ASP A 254 -5.37 -29.26 18.43
CA ASP A 254 -4.43 -29.25 17.32
C ASP A 254 -5.16 -29.57 16.00
N SER A 255 -4.56 -29.21 14.87
CA SER A 255 -5.22 -29.31 13.56
C SER A 255 -5.32 -30.75 13.04
N ASN A 256 -5.12 -31.78 13.89
CA ASN A 256 -5.17 -33.17 13.48
C ASN A 256 -6.63 -33.68 13.46
N PRO A 257 -7.21 -33.91 12.26
CA PRO A 257 -8.62 -34.28 12.14
C PRO A 257 -8.96 -35.67 12.68
N ASP A 258 -7.97 -36.54 12.87
CA ASP A 258 -8.19 -37.95 13.19
C ASP A 258 -8.24 -38.23 14.72
N THR A 259 -7.59 -37.40 15.53
CA THR A 259 -7.61 -37.45 17.00
C THR A 259 -7.42 -36.05 17.60
N PRO A 260 -8.50 -35.25 17.76
CA PRO A 260 -8.38 -33.92 18.34
C PRO A 260 -8.10 -34.02 19.83
N ASP A 261 -6.82 -33.95 20.21
CA ASP A 261 -6.43 -33.87 21.61
C ASP A 261 -6.65 -32.43 22.10
N ILE A 262 -7.53 -32.30 23.11
CA ILE A 262 -7.77 -31.02 23.75
C ILE A 262 -6.48 -30.58 24.44
N VAL A 263 -6.02 -29.36 24.12
CA VAL A 263 -4.76 -28.80 24.62
C VAL A 263 -4.68 -28.83 26.15
N GLN A 264 -3.48 -29.05 26.67
CA GLN A 264 -3.25 -29.08 28.12
C GLN A 264 -3.05 -27.67 28.70
N TYR A 265 -2.45 -26.77 27.92
CA TYR A 265 -2.12 -25.42 28.35
C TYR A 265 -2.66 -24.37 27.38
N ILE A 266 -2.99 -23.20 27.91
CA ILE A 266 -3.34 -22.03 27.11
C ILE A 266 -2.51 -20.85 27.58
N ILE A 267 -1.85 -20.14 26.67
CA ILE A 267 -1.12 -18.91 26.99
C ILE A 267 -1.51 -17.77 26.05
N VAL A 268 -1.96 -16.64 26.63
CA VAL A 268 -2.44 -15.49 25.85
C VAL A 268 -1.92 -14.19 26.46
N ASP A 269 -1.33 -13.33 25.62
CA ASP A 269 -0.96 -11.96 25.99
C ASP A 269 -2.08 -10.98 25.64
N LEU A 270 -2.92 -10.65 26.64
CA LEU A 270 -4.09 -9.78 26.47
C LEU A 270 -3.73 -8.36 26.03
N ASN A 271 -2.52 -7.91 26.36
CA ASN A 271 -2.05 -6.58 25.95
C ASN A 271 -1.70 -6.53 24.46
N ALA A 272 -1.32 -7.67 23.88
CA ALA A 272 -0.98 -7.79 22.47
C ALA A 272 -2.17 -8.20 21.57
N VAL A 273 -3.29 -8.60 22.16
CA VAL A 273 -4.55 -8.79 21.43
C VAL A 273 -5.02 -7.44 20.88
N PHE A 274 -5.46 -7.45 19.62
CA PHE A 274 -5.98 -6.28 18.94
C PHE A 274 -7.16 -5.68 19.71
N PRO A 275 -7.25 -4.34 19.85
CA PRO A 275 -8.30 -3.69 20.63
C PRO A 275 -9.72 -4.16 20.32
N GLU A 276 -9.99 -4.48 19.05
CA GLU A 276 -11.29 -4.96 18.56
C GLU A 276 -11.63 -6.37 19.06
N ASP A 277 -10.62 -7.24 19.22
CA ASP A 277 -10.76 -8.63 19.61
C ASP A 277 -10.61 -8.87 21.11
N ARG A 278 -10.15 -7.86 21.87
CA ARG A 278 -9.88 -7.98 23.32
C ARG A 278 -11.10 -8.46 24.10
N VAL A 279 -12.27 -7.87 23.85
CA VAL A 279 -13.51 -8.24 24.56
C VAL A 279 -13.90 -9.68 24.24
N SER A 280 -13.79 -10.10 22.98
CA SER A 280 -14.08 -11.49 22.59
C SER A 280 -13.10 -12.48 23.22
N THR A 281 -11.82 -12.12 23.24
CA THR A 281 -10.75 -12.95 23.82
C THR A 281 -10.91 -13.09 25.34
N ASP A 282 -11.21 -11.99 26.03
CA ASP A 282 -11.51 -12.00 27.47
C ASP A 282 -12.75 -12.84 27.78
N ASN A 283 -13.80 -12.73 26.97
CA ASN A 283 -15.02 -13.54 27.13
C ASN A 283 -14.75 -15.03 26.96
N GLU A 284 -13.92 -15.41 25.98
CA GLU A 284 -13.53 -16.81 25.77
C GLU A 284 -12.73 -17.35 26.96
N ILE A 285 -11.75 -16.60 27.44
CA ILE A 285 -10.98 -16.98 28.64
C ILE A 285 -11.88 -17.12 29.87
N ASN A 286 -12.79 -16.17 30.08
CA ASN A 286 -13.75 -16.22 31.18
C ASN A 286 -14.69 -17.43 31.06
N HIS A 287 -15.15 -17.76 29.85
CA HIS A 287 -15.97 -18.94 29.61
C HIS A 287 -15.22 -20.23 29.96
N LEU A 288 -13.95 -20.35 29.57
CA LEU A 288 -13.10 -21.51 29.89
C LEU A 288 -12.88 -21.69 31.39
N LEU A 289 -12.67 -20.58 32.11
CA LEU A 289 -12.52 -20.57 33.57
C LEU A 289 -13.85 -20.93 34.28
N LEU A 290 -14.97 -20.32 33.86
CA LEU A 290 -16.29 -20.56 34.45
C LEU A 290 -16.81 -21.97 34.18
N SER A 291 -16.48 -22.54 33.02
CA SER A 291 -16.83 -23.93 32.69
C SER A 291 -16.08 -24.98 33.54
N GLY A 292 -15.01 -24.57 34.23
CA GLY A 292 -14.16 -25.46 35.02
C GLY A 292 -13.27 -26.38 34.19
N GLN A 293 -13.23 -26.22 32.86
CA GLN A 293 -12.34 -27.01 31.99
C GLN A 293 -10.86 -26.64 32.18
N TYR A 294 -10.60 -25.37 32.49
CA TYR A 294 -9.27 -24.84 32.75
C TYR A 294 -9.25 -24.04 34.06
N LYS A 295 -8.07 -23.93 34.66
CA LYS A 295 -7.79 -23.04 35.79
C LYS A 295 -6.61 -22.14 35.46
N GLU A 296 -6.61 -20.94 36.04
CA GLU A 296 -5.47 -20.03 35.95
C GLU A 296 -4.31 -20.60 36.78
N LEU A 297 -3.20 -20.88 36.11
CA LEU A 297 -1.96 -21.36 36.74
C LEU A 297 -1.10 -20.18 37.20
N ALA A 298 -0.97 -19.17 36.34
CA ALA A 298 -0.21 -17.96 36.62
C ALA A 298 -0.62 -16.81 35.69
N ARG A 299 -0.36 -15.58 36.14
CA ARG A 299 -0.59 -14.34 35.37
C ARG A 299 0.50 -13.32 35.67
N ALA A 300 1.01 -12.67 34.63
CA ALA A 300 1.97 -11.58 34.78
C ALA A 300 1.85 -10.60 33.60
N GLU A 301 1.85 -9.30 33.88
CA GLU A 301 1.95 -8.23 32.85
C GLU A 301 0.93 -8.34 31.71
N GLY A 302 -0.30 -8.77 32.02
CA GLY A 302 -1.39 -8.99 31.05
C GLY A 302 -1.31 -10.32 30.28
N VAL A 303 -0.34 -11.18 30.58
CA VAL A 303 -0.24 -12.53 30.05
C VAL A 303 -0.87 -13.52 31.02
N VAL A 304 -1.74 -14.38 30.49
CA VAL A 304 -2.49 -15.39 31.25
C VAL A 304 -2.01 -16.77 30.83
N LEU A 305 -1.68 -17.61 31.81
CA LEU A 305 -1.38 -19.01 31.63
C LEU A 305 -2.45 -19.86 32.31
N LEU A 306 -3.15 -20.66 31.52
CA LEU A 306 -4.16 -21.60 31.98
C LEU A 306 -3.64 -23.04 31.82
N VAL A 307 -4.08 -23.90 32.72
CA VAL A 307 -3.86 -25.35 32.64
C VAL A 307 -5.20 -26.07 32.71
N ARG A 308 -5.33 -27.12 31.91
CA ARG A 308 -6.51 -27.97 31.89
C ARG A 308 -6.68 -28.66 33.25
N ASN A 309 -7.91 -28.73 33.74
CA ASN A 309 -8.21 -29.55 34.92
C ASN A 309 -8.14 -31.02 34.53
N SER A 310 -7.29 -31.78 35.21
CA SER A 310 -7.34 -33.25 35.18
C SER A 310 -8.66 -33.68 35.83
N THR A 311 -9.57 -34.24 35.03
CA THR A 311 -10.74 -34.97 35.53
C THR A 311 -10.31 -36.17 36.35
#